data_AF-A0A3C1KL30-F1
#
_entry.id   AF-A0A3C1KL30-F1
#
_cell.length_a   1.000
_cell.length_b   1.000
_cell.length_c   1.000
_cell.angle_alpha   90.00
_cell.angle_beta   90.00
_cell.angle_gamma   90.00
#
_symmetry.space_group_name_H-M   'P 1'
#
loop_
_entity.id
_entity.type
_entity.pdbx_description
1 polymer ?
#
loop_
_entity_poly.entity_id
_entity_poly.type
_entity_poly.pdbx_seq_one_letter_code
_entity_poly.pdbx_strand_id
1 'polypeptide(L)'
;MQASQTTSTTPPGPTDARRRPASDGHIEAINQVFALFRLNYHNQYYAAYPDAEQLKQIKKLWLESLADYPVEQILRGARHAIENSEYLPTLHRMLECCQESIASLGLPDAYSAYREACDAQSPRSAQPWSHPAVYLAGRDSDWFFLANNPERSTWPVFRKHYQAWCTRALRGEALAVPQEPALEQHAAEPLSTEQQLAALARLRRETQL
;
A
#
# COMPACT_ATOMS: atom_id res chain seq x y z
N MET A 1 35.70 -22.22 49.99
CA MET A 1 34.60 -21.29 49.66
C MET A 1 35.13 -20.23 48.71
N GLN A 2 35.09 -20.48 47.40
CA GLN A 2 35.33 -19.45 46.40
C GLN A 2 34.26 -19.62 45.32
N ALA A 3 33.42 -18.60 45.19
CA ALA A 3 32.21 -18.60 44.38
C ALA A 3 32.52 -18.17 42.94
N SER A 4 32.07 -18.99 42.00
CA SER A 4 32.08 -18.75 40.56
C SER A 4 31.24 -17.53 40.21
N GLN A 5 31.82 -16.57 39.48
CA GLN A 5 31.07 -15.50 38.82
C GLN A 5 30.86 -15.88 37.36
N THR A 6 29.67 -16.39 37.06
CA THR A 6 29.21 -16.60 35.68
C THR A 6 28.43 -15.37 35.25
N THR A 7 29.06 -14.44 34.53
CA THR A 7 28.38 -13.34 33.84
C THR A 7 28.14 -13.74 32.38
N SER A 8 26.93 -14.22 32.11
CA SER A 8 26.41 -14.45 30.77
C SER A 8 26.26 -13.12 30.03
N THR A 9 27.14 -12.87 29.06
CA THR A 9 27.03 -11.74 28.15
C THR A 9 26.14 -12.14 26.98
N THR A 10 24.88 -11.73 27.01
CA THR A 10 23.95 -11.88 25.86
C THR A 10 24.38 -10.92 24.75
N PRO A 11 24.68 -11.38 23.53
CA PRO A 11 24.98 -10.47 22.42
C PRO A 11 23.71 -9.71 22.01
N PRO A 12 23.78 -8.39 21.76
CA PRO A 12 22.69 -7.66 21.15
C PRO A 12 22.47 -8.18 19.72
N GLY A 13 21.23 -8.57 19.43
CA GLY A 13 20.83 -9.01 18.09
C GLY A 13 21.02 -7.89 17.06
N PRO A 14 21.35 -8.21 15.80
CA PRO A 14 21.52 -7.20 14.76
C PRO A 14 20.17 -6.60 14.39
N THR A 15 19.93 -5.36 14.82
CA THR A 15 18.93 -4.48 14.19
C THR A 15 19.48 -4.01 12.85
N ASP A 16 19.55 -4.89 11.86
CA ASP A 16 19.78 -4.51 10.46
C ASP A 16 18.42 -4.15 9.83
N ALA A 17 17.86 -3.02 10.27
CA ALA A 17 16.92 -2.28 9.43
C ALA A 17 17.75 -1.68 8.28
N ARG A 18 17.98 -2.48 7.23
CA ARG A 18 18.68 -2.04 6.03
C ARG A 18 18.06 -0.74 5.54
N ARG A 19 18.75 0.38 5.79
CA ARG A 19 18.47 1.68 5.17
C ARG A 19 18.48 1.45 3.67
N ARG A 20 17.30 1.46 3.04
CA ARG A 20 17.22 1.50 1.58
C ARG A 20 17.93 2.78 1.15
N PRO A 21 18.89 2.74 0.22
CA PRO A 21 19.45 3.97 -0.33
C PRO A 21 18.28 4.76 -0.92
N ALA A 22 18.18 6.04 -0.53
CA ALA A 22 17.17 6.93 -1.09
C ALA A 22 17.35 6.94 -2.62
N SER A 23 16.29 6.64 -3.36
CA SER A 23 16.37 6.71 -4.81
C SER A 23 16.57 8.17 -5.25
N ASP A 24 17.29 8.40 -6.34
CA ASP A 24 17.55 9.73 -6.89
C ASP A 24 16.26 10.57 -7.03
N GLY A 25 15.14 9.91 -7.32
CA GLY A 25 13.82 10.54 -7.37
C GLY A 25 13.34 11.13 -6.04
N HIS A 26 13.64 10.51 -4.89
CA HIS A 26 13.29 11.09 -3.58
C HIS A 26 14.17 12.31 -3.26
N ILE A 27 15.46 12.26 -3.59
CA ILE A 27 16.36 13.39 -3.40
C ILE A 27 15.87 14.60 -4.18
N GLU A 28 15.52 14.38 -5.45
CA GLU A 28 14.96 15.41 -6.31
C GLU A 28 13.62 15.94 -5.77
N ALA A 29 12.73 15.05 -5.34
CA ALA A 29 11.45 15.45 -4.75
C ALA A 29 11.63 16.35 -3.53
N ILE A 30 12.51 15.98 -2.58
CA ILE A 30 12.80 16.80 -1.40
C ILE A 30 13.39 18.15 -1.82
N ASN A 31 14.29 18.19 -2.79
CA ASN A 31 14.82 19.45 -3.29
C ASN A 31 13.74 20.35 -3.90
N GLN A 32 12.81 19.78 -4.65
CA GLN A 32 11.65 20.50 -5.20
C GLN A 32 10.74 21.03 -4.09
N VAL A 33 10.44 20.23 -3.07
CA VAL A 33 9.63 20.67 -1.93
C VAL A 33 10.27 21.88 -1.23
N PHE A 34 11.57 21.82 -0.94
CA PHE A 34 12.26 22.96 -0.31
C PHE A 34 12.36 24.17 -1.23
N ALA A 35 12.46 23.97 -2.55
CA ALA A 35 12.40 25.07 -3.51
C ALA A 35 11.02 25.74 -3.50
N LEU A 36 9.93 24.96 -3.46
CA LEU A 36 8.57 25.47 -3.33
C LEU A 36 8.37 26.23 -2.02
N PHE A 37 8.86 25.69 -0.89
CA PHE A 37 8.77 26.37 0.40
C PHE A 37 9.57 27.67 0.43
N ARG A 38 10.75 27.70 -0.20
CA ARG A 38 11.55 28.93 -0.34
C ARG A 38 10.82 30.02 -1.12
N LEU A 39 10.05 29.63 -2.14
CA LEU A 39 9.28 30.58 -2.97
C LEU A 39 8.04 31.10 -2.23
N ASN A 40 7.30 30.22 -1.55
CA ASN A 40 6.03 30.58 -0.89
C ASN A 40 6.23 31.24 0.48
N TYR A 41 7.29 30.87 1.22
CA TYR A 41 7.54 31.32 2.60
C TYR A 41 8.85 32.11 2.72
N HIS A 42 9.20 32.92 1.74
CA HIS A 42 10.52 33.55 1.57
C HIS A 42 11.17 34.04 2.88
N ASN A 43 10.53 34.97 3.60
CA ASN A 43 11.08 35.56 4.82
C ASN A 43 11.26 34.51 5.94
N GLN A 44 10.27 33.64 6.15
CA GLN A 44 10.32 32.59 7.16
C GLN A 44 11.37 31.53 6.82
N TYR A 45 11.52 31.21 5.54
CA TYR A 45 12.49 30.22 5.06
C TYR A 45 13.92 30.66 5.35
N TYR A 46 14.29 31.91 5.02
CA TYR A 46 15.63 32.42 5.32
C TYR A 46 15.88 32.64 6.82
N ALA A 47 14.84 32.98 7.59
CA ALA A 47 14.93 33.04 9.04
C ALA A 47 15.13 31.66 9.68
N ALA A 48 14.46 30.62 9.16
CA ALA A 48 14.55 29.25 9.68
C ALA A 48 15.81 28.51 9.23
N TYR A 49 16.31 28.80 8.01
CA TYR A 49 17.44 28.11 7.39
C TYR A 49 18.54 29.07 6.91
N PRO A 50 19.21 29.81 7.84
CA PRO A 50 20.26 30.75 7.47
C PRO A 50 21.57 30.06 7.04
N ASP A 51 21.83 28.85 7.55
CA ASP A 51 23.04 28.07 7.26
C ASP A 51 22.80 26.96 6.23
N ALA A 52 23.68 26.90 5.22
CA ALA A 52 23.62 25.91 4.16
C ALA A 52 23.95 24.49 4.65
N GLU A 53 24.82 24.33 5.66
CA GLU A 53 25.13 23.02 6.23
C GLU A 53 23.96 22.49 7.06
N GLN A 54 23.34 23.35 7.89
CA GLN A 54 22.10 23.02 8.58
C GLN A 54 20.98 22.63 7.60
N LEU A 55 20.81 23.35 6.49
CA LEU A 55 19.81 23.02 5.48
C LEU A 55 20.03 21.63 4.87
N LYS A 56 21.29 21.23 4.60
CA LYS A 56 21.62 19.88 4.11
C LYS A 56 21.21 18.81 5.12
N GLN A 57 21.48 19.03 6.41
CA GLN A 57 21.10 18.10 7.47
C GLN A 57 19.58 17.95 7.59
N ILE A 58 18.84 19.06 7.49
CA ILE A 58 17.38 19.05 7.53
C ILE A 58 16.80 18.31 6.32
N LYS A 59 17.31 18.57 5.11
CA LYS A 59 16.89 17.83 3.91
C LYS A 59 17.15 16.34 4.04
N LYS A 60 18.29 15.94 4.63
CA LYS A 60 18.59 14.53 4.90
C LYS A 60 17.61 13.92 5.89
N LEU A 61 17.25 14.62 6.96
CA LEU A 61 16.23 14.18 7.91
C LEU A 61 14.87 13.96 7.23
N TRP A 62 14.46 14.91 6.39
CA TRP A 62 13.21 14.80 5.63
C TRP A 62 13.24 13.64 4.65
N LEU A 63 14.36 13.44 3.96
CA LEU A 63 14.57 12.33 3.03
C LEU A 63 14.45 10.98 3.75
N GLU A 64 15.07 10.83 4.92
CA GLU A 64 14.98 9.61 5.73
C GLU A 64 13.54 9.38 6.24
N SER A 65 12.86 10.44 6.68
CA SER A 65 11.51 10.35 7.25
C SER A 65 10.43 10.11 6.20
N LEU A 66 10.64 10.56 4.97
CA LEU A 66 9.68 10.44 3.87
C LEU A 66 10.01 9.28 2.91
N ALA A 67 11.06 8.50 3.17
CA ALA A 67 11.52 7.41 2.30
C ALA A 67 10.47 6.31 2.04
N ASP A 68 9.50 6.18 2.94
CA ASP A 68 8.42 5.20 2.84
C ASP A 68 7.22 5.67 2.00
N TYR A 69 7.19 6.96 1.65
CA TYR A 69 6.13 7.59 0.86
C TYR A 69 6.53 7.66 -0.62
N PRO A 70 5.63 7.37 -1.57
CA PRO A 70 5.87 7.60 -2.98
C PRO A 70 6.20 9.07 -3.28
N VAL A 71 7.10 9.31 -4.23
CA VAL A 71 7.48 10.67 -4.68
C VAL A 71 6.27 11.54 -5.03
N GLU A 72 5.28 11.00 -5.74
CA GLU A 72 4.07 11.74 -6.10
C GLU A 72 3.26 12.19 -4.87
N GLN A 73 3.23 11.35 -3.83
CA GLN A 73 2.56 11.68 -2.57
C GLN A 73 3.30 12.79 -1.83
N ILE A 74 4.64 12.76 -1.82
CA ILE A 74 5.46 13.82 -1.22
C ILE A 74 5.19 15.16 -1.92
N LEU A 75 5.23 15.18 -3.26
CA LEU A 75 5.01 16.40 -4.02
C LEU A 75 3.59 16.94 -3.84
N ARG A 76 2.57 16.06 -3.81
CA ARG A 76 1.19 16.45 -3.55
C ARG A 76 0.98 16.94 -2.12
N GLY A 77 1.59 16.28 -1.14
CA GLY A 77 1.58 16.69 0.26
C GLY A 77 2.20 18.07 0.45
N ALA A 78 3.29 18.40 -0.24
CA ALA A 78 3.87 19.74 -0.20
C ALA A 78 2.94 20.82 -0.76
N ARG A 79 2.22 20.53 -1.87
CA ARG A 79 1.22 21.47 -2.41
C ARG A 79 0.08 21.67 -1.43
N HIS A 80 -0.42 20.58 -0.86
CA HIS A 80 -1.47 20.64 0.16
C HIS A 80 -1.01 21.43 1.40
N ALA A 81 0.24 21.28 1.82
CA ALA A 81 0.82 22.06 2.92
C ALA A 81 0.87 23.56 2.59
N ILE A 82 1.23 23.93 1.36
CA ILE A 82 1.24 25.33 0.90
C ILE A 82 -0.16 25.93 0.89
N GLU A 83 -1.15 25.17 0.43
CA GLU A 83 -2.54 25.62 0.34
C GLU A 83 -3.20 25.79 1.71
N ASN A 84 -2.78 25.02 2.72
CA ASN A 84 -3.45 24.93 4.02
C ASN A 84 -2.61 25.43 5.20
N SER A 85 -1.40 25.92 4.97
CA SER A 85 -0.51 26.42 6.04
C SER A 85 -0.10 27.86 5.79
N GLU A 86 -0.41 28.74 6.73
CA GLU A 86 0.01 30.16 6.71
C GLU A 86 1.52 30.32 6.99
N TYR A 87 2.11 29.36 7.71
CA TYR A 87 3.52 29.36 8.11
C TYR A 87 4.31 28.27 7.39
N LEU A 88 5.63 28.43 7.36
CA LEU A 88 6.56 27.45 6.81
C LEU A 88 6.30 26.07 7.43
N PRO A 89 5.92 25.04 6.64
CA PRO A 89 5.58 23.73 7.18
C PRO A 89 6.76 23.05 7.88
N THR A 90 6.48 22.44 9.03
CA THR A 90 7.43 21.54 9.70
C THR A 90 7.38 20.15 9.05
N LEU A 91 8.34 19.29 9.40
CA LEU A 91 8.31 17.88 8.96
C LEU A 91 7.03 17.17 9.42
N HIS A 92 6.54 17.48 10.63
CA HIS A 92 5.31 16.92 11.14
C HIS A 92 4.12 17.32 10.28
N ARG A 93 3.98 18.62 9.97
CA ARG A 93 2.91 19.09 9.09
C ARG A 93 3.00 18.47 7.69
N MET A 94 4.22 18.30 7.17
CA MET A 94 4.43 17.61 5.91
C MET A 94 3.92 16.16 5.92
N LEU A 95 4.18 15.41 6.99
CA LEU A 95 3.69 14.03 7.14
C LEU A 95 2.15 13.99 7.18
N GLU A 96 1.52 14.89 7.92
CA GLU A 96 0.05 15.03 7.94
C GLU A 96 -0.50 15.33 6.55
N CYS A 97 0.07 16.32 5.85
CA CYS A 97 -0.39 16.68 4.51
C CYS A 97 -0.20 15.55 3.49
N CYS A 98 0.87 14.75 3.60
CA CYS A 98 1.03 13.54 2.79
C CYS A 98 -0.11 12.55 3.05
N GLN A 99 -0.52 12.33 4.29
CA GLN A 99 -1.62 11.43 4.66
C GLN A 99 -2.99 11.97 4.20
N GLU A 100 -3.26 13.24 4.49
CA GLU A 100 -4.48 13.96 4.08
C GLU A 100 -4.65 13.91 2.54
N SER A 101 -3.55 14.06 1.78
CA SER A 101 -3.60 14.04 0.31
C SER A 101 -4.07 12.70 -0.26
N ILE A 102 -3.75 11.57 0.40
CA ILE A 102 -4.22 10.24 -0.01
C ILE A 102 -5.66 10.01 0.42
N ALA A 103 -6.02 10.40 1.65
CA ALA A 103 -7.38 10.29 2.14
C ALA A 103 -8.38 11.05 1.27
N SER A 104 -7.98 12.21 0.73
CA SER A 104 -8.81 13.00 -0.21
C SER A 104 -9.14 12.27 -1.52
N LEU A 105 -8.37 11.24 -1.88
CA LEU A 105 -8.60 10.39 -3.05
C LEU A 105 -9.42 9.13 -2.72
N GLY A 106 -9.84 8.95 -1.47
CA GLY A 106 -10.53 7.74 -1.02
C GLY A 106 -9.61 6.50 -0.94
N LEU A 107 -8.30 6.69 -0.97
CA LEU A 107 -7.33 5.62 -0.85
C LEU A 107 -7.12 5.26 0.64
N PRO A 108 -7.31 4.00 1.07
CA PRO A 108 -7.02 3.59 2.44
C PRO A 108 -5.52 3.59 2.73
N ASP A 109 -5.14 3.54 4.01
CA ASP A 109 -3.75 3.31 4.39
C ASP A 109 -3.27 1.93 3.92
N ALA A 110 -1.96 1.78 3.74
CA ALA A 110 -1.40 0.57 3.15
C ALA A 110 -1.69 -0.70 3.99
N TYR A 111 -1.77 -0.58 5.31
CA TYR A 111 -2.00 -1.72 6.18
C TYR A 111 -3.47 -2.13 6.19
N SER A 112 -4.39 -1.17 6.26
CA SER A 112 -5.82 -1.46 6.12
C SER A 112 -6.15 -2.03 4.74
N ALA A 113 -5.55 -1.50 3.67
CA ALA A 113 -5.67 -2.07 2.32
C ALA A 113 -5.19 -3.53 2.26
N TYR A 114 -4.05 -3.83 2.90
CA TYR A 114 -3.52 -5.18 2.97
C TYR A 114 -4.45 -6.12 3.73
N ARG A 115 -4.98 -5.68 4.87
CA ARG A 115 -5.96 -6.45 5.65
C ARG A 115 -7.22 -6.74 4.85
N GLU A 116 -7.77 -5.73 4.18
CA GLU A 116 -8.94 -5.89 3.31
C GLU A 116 -8.67 -6.91 2.19
N ALA A 117 -7.48 -6.87 1.58
CA ALA A 117 -7.08 -7.82 0.55
C ALA A 117 -6.94 -9.26 1.07
N CYS A 118 -6.46 -9.45 2.29
CA CYS A 118 -6.34 -10.76 2.93
C CYS A 118 -7.68 -11.33 3.38
N ASP A 119 -8.58 -10.48 3.88
CA ASP A 119 -9.89 -10.87 4.41
C ASP A 119 -10.94 -11.08 3.28
N ALA A 120 -10.61 -10.70 2.03
CA ALA A 120 -11.52 -10.76 0.89
C ALA A 120 -11.89 -12.20 0.48
N GLN A 121 -13.20 -12.45 0.46
CA GLN A 121 -13.78 -13.73 0.04
C GLN A 121 -13.87 -13.86 -1.48
N SER A 122 -13.93 -15.11 -1.96
CA SER A 122 -14.16 -15.41 -3.38
C SER A 122 -15.66 -15.33 -3.71
N PRO A 123 -16.07 -14.74 -4.86
CA PRO A 123 -15.24 -14.12 -5.90
C PRO A 123 -14.80 -12.70 -5.52
N ARG A 124 -13.49 -12.42 -5.68
CA ARG A 124 -12.87 -11.16 -5.27
C ARG A 124 -13.26 -9.97 -6.13
N SER A 125 -13.66 -10.21 -7.37
CA SER A 125 -14.18 -9.20 -8.31
C SER A 125 -15.48 -8.54 -7.83
N ALA A 126 -16.30 -9.27 -7.05
CA ALA A 126 -17.61 -8.82 -6.57
C ALA A 126 -17.59 -8.20 -5.17
N GLN A 127 -16.43 -8.13 -4.51
CA GLN A 127 -16.32 -7.58 -3.15
C GLN A 127 -16.43 -6.04 -3.17
N PRO A 128 -17.00 -5.43 -2.12
CA PRO A 128 -17.12 -3.99 -2.00
C PRO A 128 -15.78 -3.36 -1.58
N TRP A 129 -14.85 -3.25 -2.52
CA TRP A 129 -13.52 -2.69 -2.25
C TRP A 129 -13.59 -1.23 -1.84
N SER A 130 -12.85 -0.85 -0.80
CA SER A 130 -12.71 0.55 -0.36
C SER A 130 -12.17 1.44 -1.48
N HIS A 131 -11.25 0.91 -2.28
CA HIS A 131 -10.74 1.57 -3.48
C HIS A 131 -10.30 0.54 -4.52
N PRO A 132 -10.47 0.77 -5.84
CA PRO A 132 -10.02 -0.15 -6.89
C PRO A 132 -8.52 -0.48 -6.84
N ALA A 133 -7.71 0.43 -6.30
CA ALA A 133 -6.28 0.20 -6.04
C ALA A 133 -6.01 -0.99 -5.11
N VAL A 134 -6.89 -1.25 -4.13
CA VAL A 134 -6.76 -2.38 -3.20
C VAL A 134 -6.93 -3.70 -3.95
N TYR A 135 -7.96 -3.81 -4.78
CA TYR A 135 -8.19 -4.98 -5.63
C TYR A 135 -7.02 -5.22 -6.58
N LEU A 136 -6.58 -4.18 -7.29
CA LEU A 136 -5.50 -4.31 -8.27
C LEU A 136 -4.17 -4.70 -7.62
N ALA A 137 -3.88 -4.14 -6.44
CA ALA A 137 -2.71 -4.52 -5.67
C ALA A 137 -2.77 -5.97 -5.18
N GLY A 138 -3.93 -6.42 -4.70
CA GLY A 138 -4.11 -7.80 -4.27
C GLY A 138 -4.02 -8.80 -5.42
N ARG A 139 -4.58 -8.46 -6.59
CA ARG A 139 -4.46 -9.26 -7.82
C ARG A 139 -3.02 -9.41 -8.25
N ASP A 140 -2.27 -8.31 -8.29
CA ASP A 140 -0.87 -8.33 -8.72
C ASP A 140 0.06 -8.99 -7.68
N SER A 141 -0.39 -9.09 -6.42
CA SER A 141 0.32 -9.78 -5.34
C SER A 141 -0.01 -11.27 -5.24
N ASP A 142 -0.86 -11.79 -6.12
CA ASP A 142 -1.43 -13.14 -6.10
C ASP A 142 -2.28 -13.42 -4.84
N TRP A 143 -3.58 -13.56 -5.05
CA TRP A 143 -4.55 -13.85 -4.01
C TRP A 143 -4.30 -15.16 -3.25
N PHE A 144 -3.79 -16.19 -3.92
CA PHE A 144 -3.44 -17.45 -3.26
C PHE A 144 -2.21 -17.26 -2.38
N PHE A 145 -1.24 -16.47 -2.84
CA PHE A 145 -0.07 -16.12 -2.06
C PHE A 145 -0.44 -15.34 -0.80
N LEU A 146 -1.31 -14.33 -0.91
CA LEU A 146 -1.79 -13.54 0.23
C LEU A 146 -2.54 -14.38 1.27
N ALA A 147 -3.36 -15.33 0.85
CA ALA A 147 -4.19 -16.14 1.75
C ALA A 147 -3.42 -17.24 2.48
N ASN A 148 -2.37 -17.80 1.88
CA ASN A 148 -1.71 -19.01 2.39
C ASN A 148 -0.34 -18.77 3.05
N ASN A 149 0.17 -17.53 3.04
CA ASN A 149 1.49 -17.21 3.55
C ASN A 149 1.43 -16.21 4.72
N PRO A 150 2.42 -16.22 5.63
CA PRO A 150 2.42 -15.31 6.77
C PRO A 150 2.68 -13.86 6.35
N GLU A 151 2.14 -12.92 7.13
CA GLU A 151 2.24 -11.48 6.90
C GLU A 151 3.66 -11.00 6.61
N ARG A 152 4.66 -11.53 7.32
CA ARG A 152 6.08 -11.17 7.12
C ARG A 152 6.55 -11.36 5.66
N SER A 153 5.98 -12.30 4.93
CA SER A 153 6.32 -12.61 3.54
C SER A 153 5.42 -11.90 2.53
N THR A 154 4.13 -11.75 2.83
CA THR A 154 3.12 -11.16 1.94
C THR A 154 3.11 -9.64 1.99
N TRP A 155 3.31 -9.05 3.19
CA TRP A 155 3.28 -7.61 3.41
C TRP A 155 4.24 -6.83 2.50
N PRO A 156 5.54 -7.19 2.39
CA PRO A 156 6.46 -6.43 1.53
C PRO A 156 6.08 -6.46 0.06
N VAL A 157 5.50 -7.57 -0.40
CA VAL A 157 5.04 -7.76 -1.79
C VAL A 157 3.81 -6.89 -2.03
N PHE A 158 2.77 -7.06 -1.21
CA PHE A 158 1.54 -6.27 -1.31
C PHE A 158 1.80 -4.79 -1.21
N ARG A 159 2.58 -4.35 -0.22
CA ARG A 159 2.93 -2.95 -0.01
C ARG A 159 3.55 -2.34 -1.27
N LYS A 160 4.43 -3.06 -1.96
CA LYS A 160 5.07 -2.59 -3.19
C LYS A 160 4.05 -2.41 -4.33
N HIS A 161 3.16 -3.39 -4.53
CA HIS A 161 2.09 -3.28 -5.54
C HIS A 161 1.12 -2.16 -5.21
N TYR A 162 0.69 -2.07 -3.95
CA TYR A 162 -0.22 -1.03 -3.49
C TYR A 162 0.36 0.37 -3.68
N GLN A 163 1.63 0.59 -3.31
CA GLN A 163 2.31 1.87 -3.56
C GLN A 163 2.38 2.24 -5.05
N ALA A 164 2.58 1.26 -5.94
CA ALA A 164 2.57 1.50 -7.38
C ALA A 164 1.19 1.94 -7.88
N TRP A 165 0.11 1.30 -7.40
CA TRP A 165 -1.26 1.67 -7.74
C TRP A 165 -1.68 3.02 -7.13
N CYS A 166 -1.28 3.33 -5.90
CA CYS A 166 -1.49 4.66 -5.31
C CYS A 166 -0.79 5.74 -6.13
N THR A 167 0.43 5.47 -6.61
CA THR A 167 1.18 6.42 -7.47
C THR A 167 0.42 6.70 -8.77
N ARG A 168 -0.18 5.68 -9.38
CA ARG A 168 -1.02 5.83 -10.59
C ARG A 168 -2.31 6.62 -10.31
N ALA A 169 -3.00 6.30 -9.22
CA ALA A 169 -4.18 7.04 -8.79
C ALA A 169 -3.84 8.52 -8.49
N LEU A 170 -2.70 8.80 -7.86
CA LEU A 170 -2.22 10.15 -7.57
C LEU A 170 -1.95 10.97 -8.84
N ARG A 171 -1.57 10.32 -9.95
CA ARG A 171 -1.42 10.94 -11.28
C ARG A 171 -2.75 11.15 -12.01
N GLY A 172 -3.87 10.74 -11.44
CA GLY A 172 -5.20 10.87 -12.03
C GLY A 172 -5.60 9.72 -12.96
N GLU A 173 -4.93 8.57 -12.90
CA GLU A 173 -5.34 7.38 -13.65
C GLU A 173 -6.65 6.81 -13.07
N ALA A 174 -7.65 6.59 -13.93
CA ALA A 174 -8.91 5.98 -13.54
C ALA A 174 -8.72 4.46 -13.34
N LEU A 175 -8.70 4.04 -12.07
CA LEU A 175 -8.59 2.63 -11.71
C LEU A 175 -9.97 1.97 -11.71
N ALA A 176 -10.11 0.85 -12.41
CA ALA A 176 -11.34 0.06 -12.44
C ALA A 176 -11.06 -1.38 -12.03
N VAL A 177 -11.98 -1.96 -11.24
CA VAL A 177 -12.01 -3.39 -10.97
C VAL A 177 -12.65 -4.08 -12.18
N PRO A 178 -11.98 -5.04 -12.83
CA PRO A 178 -12.61 -5.84 -13.87
C PRO A 178 -13.80 -6.59 -13.26
N GLN A 179 -15.00 -6.33 -13.79
CA GLN A 179 -16.14 -7.18 -13.48
C GLN A 179 -15.95 -8.48 -14.25
N GLU A 180 -15.75 -9.58 -13.53
CA GLU A 180 -15.87 -10.89 -14.15
C GLU A 180 -17.31 -11.00 -14.69
N PRO A 181 -17.50 -11.40 -15.96
CA PRO A 181 -18.84 -11.69 -16.44
C PRO A 181 -19.41 -12.74 -15.48
N ALA A 182 -20.59 -12.46 -14.90
CA ALA A 182 -21.27 -13.41 -14.06
C ALA A 182 -21.29 -14.74 -14.82
N LEU A 183 -20.66 -15.78 -14.24
CA LEU A 183 -20.74 -17.12 -14.80
C LEU A 183 -22.24 -17.37 -15.02
N GLU A 184 -22.64 -17.57 -16.28
CA GLU A 184 -24.00 -18.00 -16.59
C GLU A 184 -24.20 -19.27 -15.77
N GLN A 185 -24.94 -19.15 -14.66
CA GLN A 185 -25.40 -20.31 -13.94
C GLN A 185 -26.36 -20.95 -14.93
N HIS A 186 -25.85 -21.89 -15.72
CA HIS A 186 -26.68 -22.93 -16.27
C HIS A 186 -27.24 -23.65 -15.05
N ALA A 187 -28.34 -23.11 -14.52
CA ALA A 187 -29.24 -23.86 -13.68
C ALA A 187 -29.57 -25.07 -14.54
N ALA A 188 -28.95 -26.21 -14.21
CA ALA A 188 -29.35 -27.46 -14.80
C ALA A 188 -30.83 -27.58 -14.44
N GLU A 189 -31.71 -27.40 -15.43
CA GLU A 189 -33.13 -27.65 -15.23
C GLU A 189 -33.22 -29.06 -14.65
N PRO A 190 -33.79 -29.22 -13.43
CA PRO A 190 -33.93 -30.55 -12.87
C PRO A 190 -34.72 -31.38 -13.89
N LEU A 191 -34.12 -32.47 -14.38
CA LEU A 191 -34.77 -33.40 -15.30
C LEU A 191 -36.16 -33.71 -14.74
N SER A 192 -37.19 -33.71 -15.58
CA SER A 192 -38.53 -34.09 -15.15
C SER A 192 -38.51 -35.51 -14.56
N THR A 193 -39.46 -35.84 -13.69
CA THR A 193 -39.52 -37.16 -13.04
C THR A 193 -39.48 -38.31 -14.06
N GLU A 194 -40.11 -38.14 -15.23
CA GLU A 194 -40.06 -39.11 -16.34
C GLU A 194 -38.66 -39.23 -16.95
N GLN A 195 -37.97 -38.12 -17.16
CA GLN A 195 -36.60 -38.10 -17.68
C GLN A 195 -35.59 -38.69 -16.68
N GLN A 196 -35.80 -38.47 -15.38
CA GLN A 196 -35.01 -39.09 -14.31
C GLN A 196 -35.20 -40.61 -14.29
N LEU A 197 -36.44 -41.10 -14.40
CA LEU A 197 -36.75 -42.53 -14.46
C LEU A 197 -36.15 -43.19 -15.72
N ALA A 198 -36.22 -42.52 -16.87
CA ALA A 198 -35.62 -43.01 -18.11
C ALA A 198 -34.08 -43.05 -18.02
N ALA A 199 -33.46 -42.03 -17.44
CA ALA A 199 -32.02 -41.99 -17.19
C ALA A 199 -31.56 -43.08 -16.22
N LEU A 200 -32.30 -43.31 -15.14
CA LEU A 200 -32.05 -44.40 -14.19
C LEU A 200 -32.23 -45.79 -14.84
N ALA A 201 -33.25 -45.97 -15.68
CA ALA A 201 -33.47 -47.22 -16.42
C ALA A 201 -32.41 -47.47 -17.50
N ARG A 202 -31.82 -46.41 -18.06
CA ARG A 202 -30.66 -46.50 -18.97
C ARG A 202 -29.40 -46.87 -18.21
N LEU A 203 -29.11 -46.19 -17.10
CA LEU A 203 -27.98 -46.50 -16.22
C LEU A 203 -28.04 -47.95 -15.72
N ARG A 204 -29.19 -48.43 -15.25
CA ARG A 204 -29.37 -49.83 -14.82
C ARG A 204 -29.09 -50.86 -15.92
N ARG A 205 -29.40 -50.54 -17.18
CA ARG A 205 -29.08 -51.41 -18.33
C ARG A 205 -27.59 -51.40 -18.66
N GLU A 206 -26.92 -50.27 -18.48
CA GLU A 206 -25.50 -50.11 -18.74
C GLU A 206 -24.61 -50.70 -17.63
N THR A 207 -25.07 -50.75 -16.37
CA THR A 207 -24.28 -51.29 -15.23
C THR A 207 -24.56 -52.74 -14.82
N GLN A 208 -25.48 -53.47 -15.47
CA GLN A 208 -25.79 -54.89 -15.22
C GLN A 208 -25.68 -55.33 -13.73
N LEU A 209 -26.47 -54.69 -12.86
CA LEU A 209 -26.86 -55.25 -11.57
C LEU A 209 -28.30 -55.74 -11.64
#